data_AF-A0A925STL3-F1
#
_entry.id   AF-A0A925STL3-F1
#
_cell.length_a   1.000
_cell.length_b   1.000
_cell.length_c   1.000
_cell.angle_alpha   90.00
_cell.angle_beta   90.00
_cell.angle_gamma   90.00
#
_symmetry.space_group_name_H-M   'P 1'
#
loop_
_entity.id
_entity.type
_entity.pdbx_description
1 polymer ?
#
loop_
_entity_poly.entity_id
_entity_poly.type
_entity_poly.pdbx_seq_one_letter_code
_entity_poly.pdbx_strand_id
1 'polypeptide(L)'
;MTHKQIISIVVLALLPLLSGCSLLGWKVSVVSVATEESLHPSIPVQERSFAGALELLRAGNEQAARDLLERVVDDPALDGVTDEALFRLSLLYLREEGSKGAVRALELLERLKIEFPTSLWTRQAAPLGVYLTGVKTLRYRQREVKTLKELNYSLSRDNREMRQSIERLKSLDLELEQKIKR
;
A
#
# COMPACT_ATOMS: atom_id res chain seq x y z
N MET A 1 25.61 -54.08 1.73
CA MET A 1 25.26 -53.01 2.70
C MET A 1 24.31 -52.05 2.03
N THR A 2 23.07 -52.03 2.47
CA THR A 2 21.97 -51.29 1.84
C THR A 2 21.94 -49.85 2.32
N HIS A 3 21.66 -48.89 1.43
CA HIS A 3 21.58 -47.43 1.66
C HIS A 3 20.88 -47.01 2.98
N LYS A 4 19.92 -47.82 3.45
CA LYS A 4 19.20 -47.63 4.73
C LYS A 4 20.09 -47.70 5.98
N GLN A 5 21.16 -48.51 5.95
CA GLN A 5 22.11 -48.61 7.08
C GLN A 5 23.00 -47.36 7.19
N ILE A 6 23.37 -46.76 6.06
CA ILE A 6 24.21 -45.55 6.03
C ILE A 6 23.41 -44.35 6.56
N ILE A 7 22.13 -44.22 6.17
CA ILE A 7 21.26 -43.13 6.65
C ILE A 7 21.00 -43.26 8.16
N SER A 8 20.81 -44.49 8.67
CA SER A 8 20.63 -44.70 10.10
C SER A 8 21.87 -44.36 10.93
N ILE A 9 23.08 -44.57 10.40
CA ILE A 9 24.33 -44.23 11.11
C ILE A 9 24.54 -42.70 11.13
N VAL A 10 24.21 -42.00 10.04
CA VAL A 10 24.35 -40.54 9.95
C VAL A 10 23.34 -39.82 10.87
N VAL A 11 22.10 -40.32 10.98
CA VAL A 11 21.09 -39.75 11.88
C VAL A 11 21.40 -40.04 13.35
N LEU A 12 21.98 -41.20 13.67
CA LEU A 12 22.40 -41.53 15.04
C LEU A 12 23.63 -40.73 15.49
N ALA A 13 24.52 -40.34 14.57
CA ALA A 13 25.72 -39.57 14.85
C ALA A 13 25.47 -38.05 15.03
N LEU A 14 24.34 -37.52 14.57
CA LEU A 14 23.99 -36.09 14.71
C LEU A 14 23.15 -35.79 15.97
N LEU A 15 22.68 -36.82 16.68
CA LEU A 15 21.87 -36.69 17.89
C LEU A 15 22.61 -36.28 19.20
N PRO A 16 23.95 -36.35 19.36
CA PRO A 16 24.61 -35.89 20.58
C PRO A 16 25.10 -34.43 20.54
N LEU A 17 24.84 -33.66 19.47
CA LEU A 17 25.28 -32.25 19.35
C LEU A 17 24.30 -31.21 19.95
N LEU A 18 23.25 -31.66 20.67
CA LEU A 18 22.25 -30.78 21.30
C LEU A 18 22.24 -30.89 22.85
N SER A 19 23.34 -31.34 23.47
CA SER A 19 23.44 -31.39 24.94
C SER A 19 24.80 -30.89 25.47
N GLY A 20 24.77 -29.74 26.16
CA GLY A 20 25.89 -29.12 26.91
C GLY A 20 26.43 -27.86 26.23
N CYS A 21 26.58 -26.69 26.87
CA CYS A 21 27.14 -26.46 28.20
C CYS A 21 26.44 -25.33 28.98
N SER A 22 26.28 -25.54 30.29
CA SER A 22 26.11 -24.50 31.31
C SER A 22 27.48 -24.01 31.80
N LEU A 23 27.49 -22.81 32.41
CA LEU A 23 28.42 -22.29 33.42
C LEU A 23 29.81 -21.74 33.01
N LEU A 24 29.88 -20.41 32.95
CA LEU A 24 30.93 -19.51 33.46
C LEU A 24 30.19 -18.16 33.67
N GLY A 25 30.16 -17.47 34.82
CA GLY A 25 31.12 -17.35 35.90
C GLY A 25 31.64 -15.90 35.93
N TRP A 26 31.12 -15.08 36.85
CA TRP A 26 31.72 -13.85 37.42
C TRP A 26 31.82 -12.56 36.57
N LYS A 27 31.03 -11.53 36.89
CA LYS A 27 31.41 -10.41 37.80
C LYS A 27 30.26 -9.42 37.96
N VAL A 28 29.84 -9.25 39.21
CA VAL A 28 29.06 -8.11 39.68
C VAL A 28 29.99 -6.91 39.75
N SER A 29 29.66 -5.86 39.01
CA SER A 29 30.06 -4.49 39.33
C SER A 29 28.79 -3.68 39.49
N VAL A 30 28.35 -3.57 40.75
CA VAL A 30 27.54 -2.44 41.19
C VAL A 30 28.45 -1.22 41.19
N VAL A 31 28.02 -0.12 40.59
CA VAL A 31 28.14 1.26 41.10
C VAL A 31 27.58 2.25 40.07
N SER A 32 26.50 2.92 40.50
CA SER A 32 26.14 4.32 40.25
C SER A 32 25.57 4.77 38.91
N VAL A 33 24.23 4.84 38.91
CA VAL A 33 23.43 6.05 38.68
C VAL A 33 24.15 7.21 38.00
N ALA A 34 23.87 7.38 36.71
CA ALA A 34 23.69 8.67 36.06
C ALA A 34 22.44 8.56 35.18
N THR A 35 21.46 9.38 35.51
CA THR A 35 20.19 9.61 34.82
C THR A 35 20.43 10.02 33.36
N GLU A 36 20.15 9.09 32.43
CA GLU A 36 19.83 9.40 31.03
C GLU A 36 18.38 8.94 30.77
N GLU A 37 17.42 9.73 31.25
CA GLU A 37 16.04 9.70 30.76
C GLU A 37 16.01 10.33 29.36
N SER A 38 16.32 9.54 28.32
CA SER A 38 15.80 9.69 26.94
C SER A 38 16.54 8.76 25.97
N LEU A 39 16.01 7.56 25.74
CA LEU A 39 15.80 6.97 24.40
C LEU A 39 15.17 5.56 24.53
N HIS A 40 13.85 5.50 24.30
CA HIS A 40 13.05 4.35 23.83
C HIS A 40 12.89 3.06 24.66
N PRO A 41 11.99 3.08 25.67
CA PRO A 41 11.25 1.89 26.10
C PRO A 41 10.21 1.39 25.06
N SER A 42 10.11 2.00 23.87
CA SER A 42 9.04 1.75 22.88
C SER A 42 9.29 0.57 21.94
N ILE A 43 10.55 0.23 21.61
CA ILE A 43 10.88 -0.86 20.68
C ILE A 43 10.28 -2.21 21.13
N PRO A 44 10.42 -2.64 22.40
CA PRO A 44 9.83 -3.90 22.86
C PRO A 44 8.29 -3.87 22.87
N VAL A 45 7.68 -2.69 22.92
CA VAL A 45 6.22 -2.54 22.89
C VAL A 45 5.72 -2.64 21.46
N GLN A 46 6.42 -2.01 20.51
CA GLN A 46 6.09 -2.05 19.08
C GLN A 46 6.25 -3.48 18.52
N GLU A 47 7.35 -4.17 18.83
CA GLU A 47 7.57 -5.58 18.45
C GLU A 47 6.48 -6.51 19.00
N ARG A 48 6.08 -6.33 20.27
CA ARG A 48 4.98 -7.10 20.88
C ARG A 48 3.63 -6.79 20.22
N SER A 49 3.37 -5.53 19.91
CA SER A 49 2.14 -5.11 19.23
C SER A 49 2.06 -5.71 17.84
N PHE A 50 3.19 -5.70 17.11
CA PHE A 50 3.31 -6.34 15.81
C PHE A 50 3.10 -7.85 15.88
N ALA A 51 3.77 -8.54 16.80
CA ALA A 51 3.57 -9.98 17.03
C ALA A 51 2.10 -10.30 17.35
N GLY A 52 1.46 -9.49 18.20
CA GLY A 52 0.03 -9.61 18.51
C GLY A 52 -0.86 -9.45 17.28
N ALA A 53 -0.54 -8.50 16.40
CA ALA A 53 -1.25 -8.33 15.14
C ALA A 53 -1.13 -9.57 14.23
N LEU A 54 0.04 -10.21 14.19
CA LEU A 54 0.24 -11.44 13.42
C LEU A 54 -0.60 -12.61 13.96
N GLU A 55 -0.73 -12.75 15.29
CA GLU A 55 -1.62 -13.76 15.87
C GLU A 55 -3.10 -13.49 15.52
N LEU A 56 -3.53 -12.23 15.55
CA LEU A 56 -4.89 -11.86 15.15
C LEU A 56 -5.16 -12.18 13.67
N LEU A 57 -4.18 -11.95 12.78
CA LEU A 57 -4.28 -12.36 11.38
C LEU A 57 -4.43 -13.88 11.23
N ARG A 58 -3.65 -14.67 11.98
CA ARG A 58 -3.77 -16.14 11.96
C ARG A 58 -5.12 -16.63 12.49
N ALA A 59 -5.68 -15.92 13.46
CA ALA A 59 -7.02 -16.18 13.99
C ALA A 59 -8.15 -15.69 13.08
N GLY A 60 -7.84 -15.01 11.96
CA GLY A 60 -8.84 -14.44 11.05
C GLY A 60 -9.50 -13.15 11.56
N ASN A 61 -9.03 -12.58 12.66
CA ASN A 61 -9.55 -11.32 13.21
C ASN A 61 -8.86 -10.12 12.53
N GLU A 62 -9.24 -9.87 11.28
CA GLU A 62 -8.59 -8.87 10.43
C GLU A 62 -8.78 -7.44 10.91
N GLN A 63 -9.94 -7.13 11.51
CA GLN A 63 -10.19 -5.77 12.00
C GLN A 63 -9.30 -5.45 13.19
N ALA A 64 -9.22 -6.34 14.19
CA ALA A 64 -8.33 -6.10 15.34
C ALA A 64 -6.85 -6.13 14.93
N ALA A 65 -6.48 -6.98 13.96
CA ALA A 65 -5.14 -6.98 13.39
C ALA A 65 -4.80 -5.65 12.71
N ARG A 66 -5.73 -5.11 11.90
CA ARG A 66 -5.58 -3.79 11.29
C ARG A 66 -5.33 -2.72 12.36
N ASP A 67 -6.16 -2.66 13.40
CA ASP A 67 -6.06 -1.63 14.43
C ASP A 67 -4.69 -1.67 15.14
N LEU A 68 -4.12 -2.86 15.36
CA LEU A 68 -2.76 -3.00 15.90
C LEU A 68 -1.67 -2.62 14.89
N LEU A 69 -1.82 -3.01 13.62
CA LEU A 69 -0.86 -2.65 12.56
C LEU A 69 -0.82 -1.15 12.33
N GLU A 70 -1.96 -0.45 12.38
CA GLU A 70 -2.04 1.00 12.29
C GLU A 70 -1.20 1.66 13.40
N ARG A 71 -1.34 1.20 14.66
CA ARG A 71 -0.52 1.70 15.77
C ARG A 71 0.98 1.46 15.54
N VAL A 72 1.36 0.26 15.07
CA VAL A 72 2.76 -0.07 14.77
C VAL A 72 3.36 0.83 13.69
N VAL A 73 2.55 1.23 12.71
CA VAL A 73 2.93 2.09 11.59
C VAL A 73 2.97 3.57 11.95
N ASP A 74 2.20 3.98 12.96
CA ASP A 74 2.18 5.34 13.51
C ASP A 74 3.30 5.60 14.53
N ASP A 75 3.80 4.53 15.16
CA ASP A 75 4.99 4.56 16.03
C ASP A 75 6.29 4.83 15.23
N PRO A 76 7.41 5.21 15.90
CA PRO A 76 8.69 5.40 15.25
C PRO A 76 9.10 4.22 14.37
N ALA A 77 9.66 4.52 13.20
CA ALA A 77 10.07 3.52 12.22
C ALA A 77 11.11 2.54 12.81
N LEU A 78 10.83 1.25 12.69
CA LEU A 78 11.68 0.15 13.12
C LEU A 78 11.85 -0.87 11.99
N ASP A 79 13.10 -1.05 11.54
CA ASP A 79 13.45 -2.00 10.48
C ASP A 79 13.04 -3.43 10.84
N GLY A 80 12.41 -4.14 9.91
CA GLY A 80 11.92 -5.51 10.09
C GLY A 80 10.56 -5.61 10.79
N VAL A 81 10.04 -4.52 11.35
CA VAL A 81 8.73 -4.47 12.01
C VAL A 81 7.78 -3.53 11.27
N THR A 82 8.15 -2.26 11.16
CA THR A 82 7.30 -1.23 10.53
C THR A 82 7.16 -1.47 9.03
N ASP A 83 8.21 -1.92 8.36
CA ASP A 83 8.20 -2.25 6.93
C ASP A 83 7.25 -3.43 6.63
N GLU A 84 7.30 -4.48 7.43
CA GLU A 84 6.38 -5.60 7.33
C GLU A 84 4.94 -5.17 7.66
N ALA A 85 4.77 -4.35 8.68
CA ALA A 85 3.47 -3.83 9.07
C ALA A 85 2.84 -2.97 7.97
N LEU A 86 3.61 -2.07 7.34
CA LEU A 86 3.17 -1.27 6.18
C LEU A 86 2.69 -2.17 5.04
N PHE A 87 3.47 -3.20 4.70
CA PHE A 87 3.09 -4.14 3.65
C PHE A 87 1.79 -4.88 3.99
N ARG A 88 1.70 -5.49 5.17
CA ARG A 88 0.51 -6.26 5.58
C ARG A 88 -0.74 -5.39 5.68
N LEU A 89 -0.61 -4.20 6.25
CA LEU A 89 -1.70 -3.24 6.37
C LEU A 89 -2.21 -2.80 4.98
N SER A 90 -1.31 -2.63 4.01
CA SER A 90 -1.71 -2.34 2.62
C SER A 90 -2.60 -3.43 2.03
N LEU A 91 -2.29 -4.71 2.29
CA LEU A 91 -3.10 -5.83 1.82
C LEU A 91 -4.48 -5.86 2.48
N LEU A 92 -4.56 -5.53 3.78
CA LEU A 92 -5.85 -5.40 4.46
C LEU A 92 -6.70 -4.28 3.85
N TYR A 93 -6.11 -3.12 3.54
CA TYR A 93 -6.85 -2.05 2.87
C TYR A 93 -7.31 -2.43 1.45
N LEU A 94 -6.58 -3.27 0.72
CA LEU A 94 -7.05 -3.76 -0.58
C LEU A 94 -8.30 -4.64 -0.50
N ARG A 95 -8.56 -5.25 0.66
CA ARG A 95 -9.75 -6.07 0.89
C ARG A 95 -10.98 -5.25 1.24
N GLU A 96 -10.81 -3.97 1.58
CA GLU A 96 -11.95 -3.07 1.78
C GLU A 96 -12.69 -2.85 0.46
N GLU A 97 -14.02 -2.88 0.52
CA GLU A 97 -14.83 -2.62 -0.65
C GLU A 97 -14.69 -1.15 -1.12
N GLY A 98 -14.56 -0.98 -2.43
CA GLY A 98 -14.55 0.32 -3.09
C GLY A 98 -13.17 0.88 -3.43
N SER A 99 -13.14 2.10 -3.95
CA SER A 99 -11.91 2.69 -4.48
C SER A 99 -10.96 3.24 -3.41
N LYS A 100 -11.45 3.47 -2.18
CA LYS A 100 -10.69 4.10 -1.09
C LYS A 100 -9.59 3.17 -0.56
N GLY A 101 -9.88 1.87 -0.43
CA GLY A 101 -8.92 0.86 0.02
C GLY A 101 -7.68 0.80 -0.89
N ALA A 102 -7.89 0.80 -2.20
CA ALA A 102 -6.79 0.83 -3.18
C ALA A 102 -5.93 2.09 -3.12
N VAL A 103 -6.50 3.25 -2.76
CA VAL A 103 -5.75 4.50 -2.60
C VAL A 103 -4.87 4.41 -1.35
N ARG A 104 -5.44 4.02 -0.20
CA ARG A 104 -4.70 3.85 1.06
C ARG A 104 -3.59 2.82 0.93
N ALA A 105 -3.89 1.69 0.30
CA ALA A 105 -2.90 0.65 0.06
C ALA A 105 -1.72 1.19 -0.77
N LEU A 106 -1.99 1.93 -1.85
CA LEU A 106 -0.93 2.54 -2.66
C LEU A 106 -0.10 3.55 -1.85
N GLU A 107 -0.73 4.37 -1.01
CA GLU A 107 -0.02 5.32 -0.14
C GLU A 107 0.94 4.61 0.83
N LEU A 108 0.51 3.52 1.45
CA LEU A 108 1.38 2.71 2.32
C LEU A 108 2.52 2.04 1.56
N LEU A 109 2.28 1.57 0.33
CA LEU A 109 3.33 0.95 -0.48
C LEU A 109 4.37 1.98 -0.96
N GLU A 110 3.95 3.21 -1.28
CA GLU A 110 4.91 4.28 -1.58
C GLU A 110 5.70 4.68 -0.33
N ARG A 111 5.04 4.76 0.85
CA ARG A 111 5.72 4.99 2.13
C ARG A 111 6.77 3.90 2.41
N LEU A 112 6.40 2.63 2.25
CA LEU A 112 7.30 1.49 2.40
C LEU A 112 8.53 1.60 1.50
N LYS A 113 8.33 1.97 0.23
CA LYS A 113 9.42 2.14 -0.74
C LYS A 113 10.37 3.29 -0.39
N ILE A 114 9.85 4.38 0.16
CA ILE A 114 10.62 5.57 0.54
C ILE A 114 11.38 5.34 1.85
N GLU A 115 10.69 4.85 2.88
CA GLU A 115 11.25 4.69 4.23
C GLU A 115 12.16 3.46 4.34
N PHE A 116 11.85 2.38 3.62
CA PHE A 116 12.56 1.10 3.74
C PHE A 116 13.00 0.55 2.37
N PRO A 117 13.83 1.27 1.59
CA PRO A 117 14.17 0.89 0.22
C PRO A 117 14.93 -0.45 0.10
N THR A 118 15.64 -0.86 1.16
CA THR A 118 16.41 -2.11 1.19
C THR A 118 15.63 -3.30 1.72
N SER A 119 14.42 -3.08 2.27
CA SER A 119 13.59 -4.14 2.86
C SER A 119 13.18 -5.20 1.84
N LEU A 120 13.08 -6.45 2.29
CA LEU A 120 12.52 -7.55 1.50
C LEU A 120 11.05 -7.27 1.16
N TRP A 121 10.30 -6.63 2.07
CA TRP A 121 8.90 -6.29 1.87
C TRP A 121 8.72 -5.25 0.77
N THR A 122 9.64 -4.29 0.64
CA THR A 122 9.67 -3.34 -0.48
C THR A 122 9.83 -4.05 -1.82
N ARG A 123 10.73 -5.04 -1.90
CA ARG A 123 10.92 -5.84 -3.13
C ARG A 123 9.68 -6.66 -3.47
N GLN A 124 9.08 -7.29 -2.47
CA GLN A 124 7.86 -8.08 -2.64
C GLN A 124 6.65 -7.21 -3.03
N ALA A 125 6.57 -6.00 -2.51
CA ALA A 125 5.50 -5.05 -2.79
C ALA A 125 5.59 -4.38 -4.18
N ALA A 126 6.77 -4.37 -4.80
CA ALA A 126 7.00 -3.59 -6.02
C ALA A 126 6.02 -3.91 -7.17
N PRO A 127 5.73 -5.20 -7.51
CA PRO A 127 4.75 -5.51 -8.55
C PRO A 127 3.34 -5.01 -8.22
N LEU A 128 2.95 -5.11 -6.94
CA LEU A 128 1.66 -4.64 -6.46
C LEU A 128 1.54 -3.11 -6.55
N GLY A 129 2.59 -2.37 -6.16
CA GLY A 129 2.64 -0.92 -6.30
C GLY A 129 2.49 -0.45 -7.76
N VAL A 130 3.17 -1.12 -8.69
CA VAL A 130 3.04 -0.86 -10.14
C VAL A 130 1.60 -1.11 -10.60
N TYR A 131 1.02 -2.24 -10.21
CA TYR A 131 -0.36 -2.58 -10.55
C TYR A 131 -1.36 -1.53 -10.06
N LEU A 132 -1.29 -1.16 -8.78
CA LEU A 132 -2.20 -0.16 -8.18
C LEU A 132 -2.06 1.22 -8.82
N THR A 133 -0.84 1.62 -9.18
CA THR A 133 -0.58 2.85 -9.94
C THR A 133 -1.24 2.80 -11.33
N GLY A 134 -1.16 1.65 -12.01
CA GLY A 134 -1.87 1.41 -13.26
C GLY A 134 -3.39 1.54 -13.10
N VAL A 135 -3.97 0.90 -12.07
CA VAL A 135 -5.40 0.98 -11.77
C VAL A 135 -5.84 2.44 -11.48
N LYS A 136 -5.06 3.19 -10.70
CA LYS A 136 -5.31 4.62 -10.43
C LYS A 136 -5.34 5.43 -11.72
N THR A 137 -4.37 5.20 -12.62
CA THR A 137 -4.27 5.87 -13.91
C THR A 137 -5.46 5.54 -14.81
N LEU A 138 -5.85 4.26 -14.89
CA LEU A 138 -7.01 3.84 -15.70
C LEU A 138 -8.31 4.49 -15.22
N ARG A 139 -8.53 4.55 -13.90
CA ARG A 139 -9.71 5.23 -13.32
C ARG A 139 -9.72 6.72 -13.64
N TYR A 140 -8.56 7.37 -13.59
CA TYR A 140 -8.44 8.78 -13.98
C TYR A 140 -8.81 8.98 -15.45
N ARG A 141 -8.22 8.19 -16.36
CA ARG A 141 -8.51 8.23 -17.79
C ARG A 141 -9.98 7.95 -18.11
N GLN A 142 -10.61 7.02 -17.38
CA GLN A 142 -12.02 6.72 -17.57
C GLN A 142 -12.92 7.92 -17.25
N ARG A 143 -12.61 8.68 -16.19
CA ARG A 143 -13.34 9.92 -15.85
C ARG A 143 -13.11 10.99 -16.90
N GLU A 144 -11.87 11.18 -17.34
CA GLU A 144 -11.50 12.13 -18.38
C GLU A 144 -12.25 11.85 -19.69
N VAL A 145 -12.31 10.58 -20.13
CA VAL A 145 -13.06 10.19 -21.33
C VAL A 145 -14.55 10.50 -21.19
N LYS A 146 -15.14 10.32 -20.00
CA LYS A 146 -16.55 10.66 -19.75
C LYS A 146 -16.76 12.17 -19.90
N THR A 147 -15.94 12.99 -19.25
CA THR A 147 -15.99 14.45 -19.35
C THR A 147 -15.82 14.94 -20.78
N LEU A 148 -14.86 14.37 -21.52
CA LEU A 148 -14.62 14.73 -22.93
C LEU A 148 -15.80 14.38 -23.84
N LYS A 149 -16.48 13.25 -23.60
CA LYS A 149 -17.69 12.87 -24.34
C LYS A 149 -18.83 13.85 -24.08
N GLU A 150 -19.05 14.24 -22.82
CA GLU A 150 -20.07 15.23 -22.45
C GLU A 150 -19.80 16.59 -23.10
N LEU A 151 -18.55 17.05 -23.07
CA LEU A 151 -18.15 18.30 -23.71
C LEU A 151 -18.31 18.25 -25.24
N ASN A 152 -17.88 17.16 -25.88
CA ASN A 152 -18.02 16.99 -27.33
C ASN A 152 -19.49 16.98 -27.75
N TYR A 153 -20.36 16.34 -26.97
CA TYR A 153 -21.80 16.35 -27.21
C TYR A 153 -22.38 17.77 -27.14
N SER A 154 -22.00 18.55 -26.11
CA SER A 154 -22.42 19.95 -25.99
C SER A 154 -21.94 20.79 -27.17
N LEU A 155 -20.65 20.72 -27.52
CA LEU A 155 -20.09 21.46 -28.64
C LEU A 155 -20.72 21.07 -29.99
N SER A 156 -21.08 19.80 -30.15
CA SER A 156 -21.77 19.32 -31.35
C SER A 156 -23.19 19.87 -31.46
N ARG A 157 -23.88 20.01 -30.33
CA ARG A 157 -25.19 20.64 -30.26
C ARG A 157 -25.09 22.14 -30.57
N ASP A 158 -24.18 22.86 -29.92
CA ASP A 158 -24.00 24.31 -30.11
C ASP A 158 -23.62 24.63 -31.56
N ASN A 159 -22.72 23.83 -32.16
CA ASN A 159 -22.39 23.95 -33.59
C ASN A 159 -23.61 23.78 -34.50
N ARG A 160 -24.51 22.85 -34.18
CA ARG A 160 -25.74 22.65 -34.96
C ARG A 160 -26.68 23.84 -34.81
N GLU A 161 -26.85 24.36 -33.60
CA GLU A 161 -27.68 25.53 -33.31
C GLU A 161 -27.13 26.79 -34.00
N MET A 162 -25.82 27.01 -33.94
CA MET A 162 -25.16 28.13 -34.64
C MET A 162 -25.36 28.04 -36.16
N ARG A 163 -25.17 26.86 -36.75
CA ARG A 163 -25.42 26.65 -38.19
C ARG A 163 -26.86 27.00 -38.56
N GLN A 164 -27.84 26.56 -37.77
CA GLN A 164 -29.24 26.92 -37.99
C GLN A 164 -29.48 28.43 -37.88
N SER A 165 -28.88 29.09 -36.89
CA SER A 165 -29.00 30.53 -36.71
C SER A 165 -28.36 31.32 -37.86
N ILE A 166 -27.21 30.87 -38.37
CA ILE A 166 -26.56 31.45 -39.56
C ILE A 166 -27.49 31.34 -40.77
N GLU A 167 -28.10 30.18 -41.00
CA GLU A 167 -29.02 30.00 -42.13
C GLU A 167 -30.28 30.89 -42.01
N ARG A 168 -30.84 31.06 -40.80
CA ARG A 168 -31.95 32.00 -40.55
C ARG A 168 -31.56 33.45 -40.81
N LEU A 169 -30.34 33.85 -40.43
CA LEU A 169 -29.85 35.21 -40.66
C LEU A 169 -29.68 35.47 -42.17
N LYS A 170 -29.12 34.51 -42.91
CA LYS A 170 -29.00 34.62 -44.38
C LYS A 170 -30.36 34.78 -45.06
N SER A 171 -31.38 34.01 -44.64
CA SER A 171 -32.71 34.15 -45.22
C SER A 171 -33.33 35.52 -44.93
N LEU A 172 -33.16 36.04 -43.70
CA LEU A 172 -33.63 37.37 -43.33
C LEU A 172 -32.94 38.48 -44.14
N ASP A 173 -31.63 38.35 -44.37
CA ASP A 173 -30.86 39.30 -45.15
C ASP A 173 -31.34 39.36 -46.62
N LEU A 174 -31.59 38.19 -47.22
CA LEU A 174 -32.18 38.09 -48.56
C LEU A 174 -33.57 38.74 -48.64
N GLU A 175 -34.43 38.53 -47.62
CA GLU A 175 -35.75 39.17 -47.57
C GLU A 175 -35.65 40.70 -47.47
N LEU A 176 -34.68 41.21 -46.68
CA LEU A 176 -34.44 42.65 -46.56
C LEU A 176 -33.96 43.26 -47.87
N GLU A 177 -33.01 42.62 -48.56
CA GLU A 177 -32.53 43.09 -49.87
C GLU A 177 -33.67 43.15 -50.91
N GLN A 178 -34.56 42.15 -50.92
CA GLN A 178 -35.70 42.13 -51.82
C GLN A 178 -36.68 43.27 -51.54
N LYS A 179 -36.87 43.64 -50.27
CA LYS A 179 -37.73 44.75 -49.88
C LYS A 179 -37.12 46.11 -50.24
N ILE A 180 -35.80 46.26 -50.14
CA ILE A 180 -35.09 47.51 -50.50
C ILE A 180 -35.10 47.77 -52.01
N LYS A 181 -35.08 46.71 -52.83
CA LYS A 181 -35.07 46.81 -54.31
C LYS A 181 -36.46 47.06 -54.92
N ARG A 182 -37.54 47.03 -54.14
CA ARG A 182 -38.91 47.36 -54.58
C ARG A 182 -39.26 48.80 -54.23
#